data_AF-A0A1E3H4W8-F1
#
_entry.id   AF-A0A1E3H4W8-F1
#
_cell.length_a   1.000
_cell.length_b   1.000
_cell.length_c   1.000
_cell.angle_alpha   90.00
_cell.angle_beta   90.00
_cell.angle_gamma   90.00
#
_symmetry.space_group_name_H-M   'P 1'
#
loop_
_entity.id
_entity.type
_entity.pdbx_description
1 polymer ?
#
loop_
_entity_poly.entity_id
_entity_poly.type
_entity_poly.pdbx_seq_one_letter_code
_entity_poly.pdbx_strand_id
1 'polypeptide(L)' 'MRVGAVYRKGQVITPDGETLIQARDRVILFAVANRVRVVEQMFRVSLEFF' A
#
# COMPACT_ATOMS: atom_id res chain seq x y z
N MET A 1 6.59 -10.16 -1.99
CA MET A 1 5.56 -9.10 -1.90
C MET A 1 5.54 -8.38 -3.23
N ARG A 2 4.37 -8.17 -3.83
CA ARG A 2 4.20 -7.37 -5.05
C ARG A 2 3.01 -6.44 -4.87
N VAL A 3 3.13 -5.20 -5.32
CA VAL A 3 2.00 -4.25 -5.35
C VAL A 3 1.25 -4.49 -6.66
N GLY A 4 -0.04 -4.80 -6.57
CA GLY A 4 -0.88 -5.10 -7.73
C GLY A 4 -1.52 -3.85 -8.32
N ALA A 5 -2.07 -2.99 -7.46
CA ALA A 5 -2.75 -1.77 -7.88
C ALA A 5 -2.81 -0.75 -6.75
N VAL A 6 -2.92 0.52 -7.11
CA VAL A 6 -3.28 1.61 -6.20
C VAL A 6 -4.64 2.14 -6.64
N TYR A 7 -5.62 2.16 -5.73
CA TYR A 7 -6.92 2.77 -5.99
C TYR A 7 -6.99 4.14 -5.33
N ARG A 8 -7.13 5.18 -6.16
CA ARG A 8 -7.11 6.58 -5.75
C ARG A 8 -8.27 7.31 -6.40
N LYS A 9 -9.08 8.00 -5.58
CA LYS A 9 -10.18 8.88 -6.05
C LYS A 9 -11.11 8.21 -7.09
N GLY A 10 -11.43 6.94 -6.92
CA GLY A 10 -12.32 6.23 -7.84
C GLY A 10 -11.63 5.54 -9.03
N GLN A 11 -10.31 5.69 -9.16
CA GLN A 11 -9.55 5.18 -10.30
C GLN A 11 -8.51 4.15 -9.86
N VAL A 12 -8.28 3.17 -10.73
CA VAL A 12 -7.22 2.16 -10.57
C VAL A 12 -5.97 2.68 -11.27
N ILE A 13 -4.87 2.71 -10.52
CA ILE A 13 -3.54 3.10 -10.98
C ILE A 13 -2.64 1.86 -10.92
N THR A 14 -2.00 1.53 -12.04
CA THR A 14 -0.98 0.47 -12.10
C THR A 14 0.36 1.04 -11.63
N PRO A 15 0.94 0.53 -10.54
CA PRO A 15 2.21 1.03 -10.05
C PRO A 15 3.37 0.60 -10.96
N ASP A 16 4.28 1.52 -11.21
CA ASP A 16 5.44 1.39 -12.11
C ASP A 16 6.80 1.38 -11.38
N GLY A 17 6.78 1.40 -10.05
CA GLY A 17 7.98 1.48 -9.20
C GLY A 17 8.36 2.91 -8.78
N GLU A 18 7.89 3.94 -9.51
CA GLU A 18 8.04 5.35 -9.13
C GLU A 18 6.77 5.93 -8.51
N THR A 19 5.67 5.18 -8.60
CA THR A 19 4.37 5.56 -8.05
C THR A 19 4.45 5.88 -6.54
N LEU A 20 4.29 7.16 -6.21
CA LEU A 20 4.22 7.65 -4.83
C LEU A 20 2.83 7.42 -4.23
N ILE A 21 2.79 6.72 -3.08
CA ILE A 21 1.56 6.50 -2.30
C ILE A 21 1.17 7.81 -1.60
N GLN A 22 -0.12 8.12 -1.64
CA GLN A 22 -0.69 9.33 -1.05
C GLN A 22 -1.68 8.96 0.06
N ALA A 23 -1.96 9.94 0.93
CA ALA A 23 -3.00 9.79 1.95
C ALA A 23 -4.34 9.42 1.30
N ARG A 24 -5.06 8.48 1.93
CA ARG A 24 -6.34 7.92 1.47
C ARG A 24 -6.28 6.99 0.25
N ASP A 25 -5.08 6.62 -0.20
CA ASP A 25 -4.94 5.55 -1.18
C ASP A 25 -5.35 4.21 -0.57
N ARG A 26 -5.97 3.37 -1.40
CA ARG A 26 -6.13 1.95 -1.11
C ARG A 26 -5.12 1.18 -1.94
N VAL A 27 -4.16 0.53 -1.28
CA VAL A 27 -3.10 -0.24 -1.95
C VAL A 27 -3.44 -1.72 -1.90
N ILE A 28 -3.43 -2.37 -3.07
CA ILE A 28 -3.69 -3.81 -3.20
C ILE A 28 -2.33 -4.51 -3.31
N LEU A 29 -2.02 -5.40 -2.36
CA LEU A 29 -0.76 -6.14 -2.32
C LEU A 29 -0.99 -7.64 -2.38
N PHE A 30 -0.09 -8.33 -3.08
CA PHE A 30 0.03 -9.78 -3.04
C PHE A 30 1.22 -10.17 -2.16
N ALA A 31 0.93 -10.89 -1.09
CA ALA A 31 1.92 -11.44 -0.17
C ALA A 31 1.60 -12.91 0.13
N VAL A 32 2.63 -13.70 0.38
CA VAL A 32 2.46 -15.03 0.96
C VAL A 32 1.96 -14.90 2.40
N ALA A 33 1.13 -15.84 2.86
CA ALA A 33 0.41 -15.73 4.13
C ALA A 33 1.33 -15.45 5.34
N ASN A 34 2.51 -16.08 5.39
CA ASN A 34 3.49 -15.88 6.45
C ASN A 34 4.16 -14.49 6.45
N ARG A 35 3.91 -13.65 5.45
CA ARG A 35 4.45 -12.28 5.35
C ARG A 35 3.42 -11.19 5.65
N VAL A 36 2.15 -11.53 5.84
CA VAL A 36 1.07 -10.54 6.08
C VAL A 36 1.41 -9.63 7.26
N ARG A 37 1.87 -10.19 8.39
CA ARG A 37 2.21 -9.42 9.59
C ARG A 37 3.32 -8.38 9.38
N VAL A 38 4.28 -8.68 8.49
CA VAL A 38 5.36 -7.74 8.14
C VAL A 38 4.79 -6.59 7.31
N VAL A 39 3.88 -6.89 6.38
CA VAL A 39 3.19 -5.86 5.57
C VAL A 39 2.37 -4.94 6.47
N GLU A 40 1.59 -5.48 7.40
CA GLU A 40 0.81 -4.68 8.35
C GLU A 40 1.69 -3.70 9.14
N GLN A 41 2.90 -4.12 9.54
CA GLN A 41 3.84 -3.25 10.25
C GLN A 41 4.40 -2.13 9.36
N MET A 42 4.68 -2.39 8.07
CA MET A 42 5.16 -1.37 7.13
C MET A 42 4.13 -0.25 6.89
N PHE A 43 2.84 -0.58 6.97
CA PHE A 43 1.75 0.37 6.80
C PHE A 43 1.22 0.95 8.14
N ARG A 44 1.84 0.62 9.28
CA ARG A 44 1.50 1.30 10.53
C ARG A 44 1.87 2.77 10.40
N VAL A 45 0.85 3.62 10.53
CA VAL A 45 1.04 5.04 10.73
C VAL A 45 1.58 5.22 12.15
N SER A 46 2.83 5.64 12.32
CA SER A 46 3.28 6.19 13.60
C SER A 46 2.40 7.41 13.88
N LEU A 47 1.78 7.46 15.07
CA LEU A 47 0.89 8.54 15.51
C LEU A 47 1.56 9.94 15.54
N GLU A 48 2.84 10.05 15.18
CA GLU A 48 3.68 11.26 15.24
C GLU A 48 3.47 12.24 14.06
N PHE A 49 2.45 12.03 13.22
CA PHE A 49 2.15 12.87 12.04
C PHE A 49 0.78 13.57 12.11
N PHE A 50 0.20 13.74 13.29
CA PHE A 50 -0.88 14.71 13.53
C PHE A 50 -0.32 16.04 14.00
#